data_AF-A0AAN9D2P9-F1
#
_entry.id   AF-A0AAN9D2P9-F1
#
_cell.length_a   1.000
_cell.length_b   1.000
_cell.length_c   1.000
_cell.angle_alpha   90.00
_cell.angle_beta   90.00
_cell.angle_gamma   90.00
#
_symmetry.space_group_name_H-M   'P 1'
#
loop_
_entity.id
_entity.type
_entity.pdbx_description
1 polymer ?
#
loop_
_entity_poly.entity_id
_entity_poly.type
_entity_poly.pdbx_seq_one_letter_code
_entity_poly.pdbx_strand_id
1 'polypeptide(L)'
;MQEFTGVWVRDPRIQKEDFWHAYMDYEICIHTNSLAFTKKCSCVRRRYSEFVWLRKKLQENAMLITHLPKLPPKNPFFSLNNAREIGARMQGLRNFIEVVVHSPVLLSDSCLHLFLQSQLSVKQMEACAEGRSHYTVSEAIHSFGSGNKRFDFQSEENMEEEED
;
A
#
# COMPACT_ATOMS: atom_id res chain seq x y z
N MET A 1 8.55 3.35 23.70
CA MET A 1 8.97 2.85 22.38
C MET A 1 8.92 3.99 21.39
N GLN A 2 9.88 4.09 20.48
CA GLN A 2 9.85 5.05 19.37
C GLN A 2 8.89 4.54 18.28
N GLU A 3 8.14 5.45 17.66
CA GLU A 3 7.27 5.10 16.52
C GLU A 3 8.12 4.71 15.30
N PHE A 4 7.72 3.67 14.56
CA PHE A 4 8.36 3.24 13.33
C PHE A 4 7.33 2.82 12.28
N THR A 5 7.65 3.03 11.01
CA THR A 5 6.89 2.52 9.86
C THR A 5 7.86 2.01 8.80
N GLY A 6 8.01 0.69 8.74
CA GLY A 6 8.77 -0.01 7.71
C GLY A 6 7.95 -0.21 6.44
N VAL A 7 8.57 0.04 5.29
CA VAL A 7 7.95 -0.05 3.96
C VAL A 7 8.80 -0.91 3.04
N TRP A 8 8.17 -1.86 2.36
CA TRP A 8 8.79 -2.66 1.31
C TRP A 8 7.95 -2.63 0.04
N VAL A 9 8.61 -2.50 -1.11
CA VAL A 9 8.01 -2.73 -2.44
C VAL A 9 8.83 -3.82 -3.11
N ARG A 10 8.21 -4.96 -3.35
CA ARG A 10 8.91 -6.20 -3.73
C ARG A 10 8.08 -7.04 -4.71
N ASP A 11 8.65 -8.18 -5.10
CA ASP A 11 7.95 -9.25 -5.83
C ASP A 11 7.16 -8.73 -7.05
N PRO A 12 7.84 -8.16 -8.05
CA PRO A 12 7.20 -7.69 -9.27
C PRO A 12 6.61 -8.89 -10.02
N ARG A 13 5.31 -8.83 -10.34
CA ARG A 13 4.66 -9.91 -11.11
C ARG A 13 3.96 -9.35 -12.33
N ILE A 14 4.03 -10.11 -13.41
CA ILE A 14 3.22 -9.85 -14.60
C ILE A 14 1.86 -10.50 -14.37
N GLN A 15 0.85 -9.67 -14.20
CA GLN A 15 -0.55 -10.08 -14.21
C GLN A 15 -1.04 -10.15 -15.64
N LYS A 16 -1.78 -11.20 -15.98
CA LYS A 16 -2.44 -11.37 -17.27
C LYS A 16 -3.94 -11.45 -17.00
N GLU A 17 -4.65 -10.34 -17.17
CA GLU A 17 -6.11 -10.36 -17.18
C GLU A 17 -6.63 -11.03 -18.45
N ASP A 18 -6.01 -10.71 -19.61
CA ASP A 18 -6.21 -11.35 -20.92
C ASP A 18 -4.96 -11.16 -21.81
N PHE A 19 -4.91 -11.80 -22.99
CA PHE A 19 -3.76 -11.78 -23.92
C PHE A 19 -3.19 -10.39 -24.26
N TRP A 20 -4.01 -9.33 -24.19
CA TRP A 20 -3.64 -7.95 -24.56
C TRP A 20 -3.51 -7.01 -23.36
N HIS A 21 -3.90 -7.45 -22.16
CA HIS A 21 -4.02 -6.59 -20.98
C HIS A 21 -3.04 -7.00 -19.88
N ALA A 22 -1.86 -7.47 -20.28
CA ALA A 22 -0.79 -7.76 -19.34
C ALA A 22 -0.27 -6.46 -18.68
N TYR A 23 -0.10 -6.49 -17.37
CA TYR A 23 0.54 -5.40 -16.62
C TYR A 23 1.43 -5.94 -15.52
N MET A 24 2.29 -5.07 -14.97
CA MET A 24 3.08 -5.39 -13.80
C MET A 24 2.51 -4.74 -12.56
N ASP A 25 2.37 -5.54 -11.51
CA ASP A 25 2.08 -5.09 -10.17
C ASP A 25 3.25 -5.41 -9.22
N TYR A 26 3.21 -4.78 -8.05
CA TYR A 26 4.22 -4.90 -7.01
C TYR A 26 3.53 -5.21 -5.69
N GLU A 27 4.14 -6.09 -4.89
CA GLU A 27 3.72 -6.26 -3.51
C GLU A 27 4.24 -5.08 -2.67
N ILE A 28 3.35 -4.37 -2.02
CA ILE A 28 3.67 -3.35 -1.02
C ILE A 28 3.39 -3.98 0.34
N CYS A 29 4.38 -3.97 1.23
CA CYS A 29 4.19 -4.37 2.61
C CYS A 29 4.51 -3.23 3.57
N ILE A 30 3.69 -3.08 4.60
CA ILE A 30 3.85 -2.12 5.69
C ILE A 30 3.96 -2.90 7.00
N HIS A 31 4.91 -2.52 7.84
CA HIS A 31 5.01 -2.95 9.23
C HIS A 31 5.21 -1.72 10.10
N THR A 32 4.33 -1.46 11.05
CA THR A 32 4.33 -0.23 11.84
C THR A 32 3.77 -0.46 13.23
N ASN A 33 4.26 0.29 14.22
CA ASN A 33 3.62 0.41 15.52
C ASN A 33 2.73 1.67 15.64
N SER A 34 2.73 2.54 14.63
CA SER A 34 1.97 3.80 14.62
C SER A 34 0.47 3.58 14.80
N LEU A 35 -0.17 4.52 15.50
CA LEU A 35 -1.62 4.56 15.69
C LEU A 35 -2.36 5.14 14.48
N ALA A 36 -1.64 5.74 13.53
CA ALA A 36 -2.25 6.23 12.29
C ALA A 36 -2.78 5.08 11.41
N PHE A 37 -2.26 3.86 11.58
CA PHE A 37 -2.62 2.69 10.77
C PHE A 37 -3.58 1.75 11.50
N THR A 38 -4.60 1.26 10.80
CA THR A 38 -5.56 0.29 11.33
C THR A 38 -4.93 -1.08 11.58
N LYS A 39 -4.10 -1.57 10.65
CA LYS A 39 -3.29 -2.79 10.83
C LYS A 39 -1.83 -2.46 11.09
N LYS A 40 -1.22 -3.21 12.00
CA LYS A 40 0.22 -3.16 12.26
C LYS A 40 1.05 -3.78 11.14
N CYS A 41 0.51 -4.79 10.46
CA CYS A 41 1.10 -5.39 9.27
C CYS A 41 0.07 -5.46 8.14
N SER A 42 0.45 -5.05 6.93
CA SER A 42 -0.35 -5.26 5.71
C SER A 42 0.53 -5.58 4.53
N CYS A 43 0.04 -6.40 3.60
CA CYS A 43 0.63 -6.59 2.29
C CYS A 43 -0.47 -6.55 1.22
N VAL A 44 -0.30 -5.69 0.22
CA VAL A 44 -1.25 -5.47 -0.88
C VAL A 44 -0.51 -5.49 -2.20
N ARG A 45 -1.21 -5.78 -3.30
CA ARG A 45 -0.62 -5.67 -4.64
C ARG A 45 -1.15 -4.45 -5.38
N ARG A 46 -0.26 -3.64 -5.95
CA ARG A 46 -0.61 -2.41 -6.68
C ARG A 46 0.22 -2.27 -7.95
N ARG A 47 -0.40 -1.83 -9.03
CA ARG A 47 0.28 -1.48 -10.30
C ARG A 47 0.66 -0.01 -10.34
N TYR A 48 1.66 0.33 -11.15
CA TYR A 48 2.19 1.70 -11.25
C TYR A 48 1.12 2.77 -11.51
N SER A 49 0.11 2.49 -12.34
CA SER A 49 -0.95 3.47 -12.62
C SER A 49 -1.82 3.81 -11.40
N GLU A 50 -1.96 2.88 -10.44
CA GLU A 50 -2.66 3.17 -9.18
C GLU A 50 -1.83 4.09 -8.28
N PHE A 51 -0.49 3.98 -8.30
CA PHE A 51 0.37 4.97 -7.63
C PHE A 51 0.24 6.37 -8.24
N VAL A 52 0.12 6.46 -9.57
CA VAL A 52 -0.13 7.74 -10.25
C VAL A 52 -1.45 8.35 -9.79
N TRP A 53 -2.50 7.53 -9.68
CA TRP A 53 -3.77 7.95 -9.10
C TRP A 53 -3.61 8.42 -7.66
N LEU A 54 -2.97 7.62 -6.80
CA LEU A 54 -2.77 7.96 -5.38
C LEU A 54 -2.03 9.29 -5.24
N ARG A 55 -0.94 9.50 -5.98
CA ARG A 55 -0.20 10.76 -5.95
C ARG A 55 -1.08 11.94 -6.33
N LYS A 56 -1.93 11.79 -7.35
CA LYS A 56 -2.86 12.85 -7.75
C LYS A 56 -3.88 13.13 -6.63
N LYS A 57 -4.47 12.08 -6.06
CA LYS A 57 -5.47 12.21 -4.99
C LYS A 57 -4.91 12.87 -3.73
N LEU A 58 -3.71 12.48 -3.31
CA LEU A 58 -3.00 13.11 -2.20
C LEU A 58 -2.74 14.61 -2.44
N GLN A 59 -2.38 14.99 -3.68
CA GLN A 59 -2.17 16.39 -4.02
C GLN A 59 -3.47 17.21 -3.98
N GLU A 60 -4.58 16.62 -4.43
CA GLU A 60 -5.91 17.25 -4.40
C GLU A 60 -6.41 17.46 -2.97
N ASN A 61 -6.19 16.47 -2.09
CA ASN A 61 -6.65 16.53 -0.69
C ASN A 61 -5.73 17.37 0.20
N ALA A 62 -4.44 17.51 -0.16
CA ALA A 62 -3.45 18.28 0.59
C ALA A 62 -2.85 19.43 -0.24
N MET A 63 -3.71 20.33 -0.74
CA MET A 63 -3.33 21.43 -1.65
C MET A 63 -2.20 22.33 -1.11
N LEU A 64 -2.04 22.44 0.21
CA LEU A 64 -0.99 23.25 0.86
C LEU A 64 0.39 22.58 0.81
N ILE A 65 0.48 21.29 0.47
CA ILE A 65 1.76 20.60 0.29
C ILE A 65 2.31 20.93 -1.09
N THR A 66 3.36 21.77 -1.10
CA THR A 66 4.04 22.24 -2.32
C THR A 66 4.90 21.16 -2.98
N HIS A 67 5.36 20.15 -2.23
CA HIS A 67 6.32 19.16 -2.70
C HIS A 67 5.93 17.72 -2.32
N LEU A 68 4.92 17.18 -3.00
CA LEU A 68 4.61 15.75 -2.91
C LEU A 68 5.73 14.93 -3.61
N PRO A 69 6.21 13.82 -3.02
CA PRO A 69 7.28 13.02 -3.60
C PRO A 69 6.97 12.63 -5.06
N LYS A 70 8.00 12.66 -5.89
CA LYS A 70 7.88 12.29 -7.30
C LYS A 70 7.83 10.77 -7.42
N LEU A 71 6.96 10.29 -8.31
CA LEU A 71 6.99 8.90 -8.73
C LEU A 71 8.17 8.67 -9.68
N PRO A 72 8.66 7.43 -9.81
CA PRO A 72 9.61 7.09 -10.87
C PRO A 72 9.00 7.47 -12.23
N PRO A 73 9.79 7.99 -13.19
CA PRO A 73 9.24 8.50 -14.44
C PRO A 73 8.39 7.47 -15.18
N LYS A 74 7.27 7.91 -15.75
CA LYS A 74 6.50 7.08 -16.66
C LYS A 74 7.35 6.86 -17.92
N ASN A 75 7.89 5.66 -18.08
CA ASN A 75 8.57 5.24 -19.30
C ASN A 75 7.52 4.69 -20.29
N PRO A 76 7.25 5.34 -21.45
CA PRO A 76 6.35 4.82 -22.47
C PRO A 76 6.85 3.51 -23.09
N PHE A 77 8.15 3.26 -23.04
CA PHE A 77 8.81 2.05 -23.53
C PHE A 77 9.24 1.14 -22.38
N PHE A 78 8.50 1.15 -21.27
CA PHE A 78 8.82 0.32 -20.10
C PHE A 78 8.79 -1.16 -20.48
N SER A 79 9.94 -1.83 -20.34
CA SER A 79 10.04 -3.25 -20.64
C SER A 79 9.72 -4.12 -19.42
N LEU A 80 8.70 -4.97 -19.55
CA LEU A 80 8.28 -5.92 -18.50
C LEU A 80 9.33 -7.02 -18.24
N ASN A 81 10.34 -7.15 -19.10
CA ASN A 81 11.41 -8.14 -18.99
C ASN A 81 12.76 -7.52 -18.62
N ASN A 82 12.84 -6.19 -18.46
CA ASN A 82 14.08 -5.50 -18.11
C ASN A 82 14.23 -5.37 -16.59
N ALA A 83 15.00 -6.27 -15.98
CA ALA A 83 15.23 -6.31 -14.53
C ALA A 83 15.76 -4.97 -13.96
N ARG A 84 16.58 -4.22 -14.72
CA ARG A 84 17.10 -2.92 -14.28
C ARG A 84 15.99 -1.86 -14.21
N GLU A 85 15.12 -1.80 -15.23
CA GLU A 85 13.99 -0.87 -15.23
C GLU A 85 12.97 -1.21 -14.14
N ILE A 86 12.71 -2.51 -13.93
CA ILE A 86 11.82 -3.01 -12.89
C ILE A 86 12.37 -2.64 -11.51
N GLY A 87 13.66 -2.93 -11.25
CA GLY A 87 14.31 -2.60 -9.99
C GLY A 87 14.32 -1.10 -9.70
N ALA A 88 14.66 -0.27 -10.70
CA ALA A 88 14.62 1.19 -10.56
C ALA A 88 13.21 1.71 -10.26
N ARG A 89 12.19 1.14 -10.91
CA ARG A 89 10.79 1.48 -10.63
C ARG A 89 10.39 1.07 -9.22
N MET A 90 10.71 -0.14 -8.78
CA MET A 90 10.42 -0.60 -7.42
C MET A 90 11.06 0.29 -6.36
N GLN A 91 12.32 0.67 -6.54
CA GLN A 91 13.00 1.59 -5.63
C GLN A 91 12.30 2.96 -5.59
N GLY A 92 11.93 3.51 -6.76
CA GLY A 92 11.19 4.78 -6.82
C GLY A 92 9.82 4.70 -6.14
N LEU A 93 9.10 3.59 -6.31
CA LEU A 93 7.81 3.36 -5.64
C LEU A 93 7.97 3.20 -4.12
N ARG A 94 9.00 2.49 -3.67
CA ARG A 94 9.35 2.39 -2.25
C ARG A 94 9.62 3.76 -1.65
N ASN A 95 10.53 4.53 -2.24
CA ASN A 95 10.87 5.88 -1.77
C ASN A 95 9.65 6.80 -1.72
N PHE A 96 8.75 6.70 -2.72
CA PHE A 96 7.50 7.45 -2.72
C PHE A 96 6.65 7.14 -1.48
N ILE A 97 6.40 5.85 -1.19
CA ILE A 97 5.60 5.46 -0.02
C ILE A 97 6.31 5.82 1.28
N GLU A 98 7.62 5.59 1.39
CA GLU A 98 8.40 5.97 2.58
C GLU A 98 8.23 7.47 2.89
N VAL A 99 8.34 8.36 1.91
CA VAL A 99 8.14 9.79 2.15
C VAL A 99 6.69 10.10 2.53
N VAL A 100 5.72 9.47 1.87
CA VAL A 100 4.28 9.71 2.13
C VAL A 100 3.90 9.30 3.55
N VAL A 101 4.32 8.12 4.02
CA VAL A 101 3.93 7.61 5.35
C VAL A 101 4.63 8.29 6.52
N HIS A 102 5.63 9.14 6.27
CA HIS A 102 6.26 9.97 7.30
C HIS A 102 5.69 11.40 7.36
N SER A 103 4.67 11.71 6.56
CA SER A 103 3.97 12.99 6.61
C SER A 103 2.62 12.83 7.36
N PRO A 104 2.45 13.44 8.55
CA PRO A 104 1.20 13.36 9.30
C PRO A 104 -0.01 13.87 8.51
N VAL A 105 0.18 14.88 7.67
CA VAL A 105 -0.88 15.43 6.81
C VAL A 105 -1.34 14.39 5.78
N LEU A 106 -0.41 13.71 5.12
CA LEU A 106 -0.75 12.67 4.14
C LEU A 106 -1.31 11.42 4.80
N LEU A 107 -0.86 11.09 6.01
CA LEU A 107 -1.43 10.02 6.82
C LEU A 107 -2.88 10.28 7.25
N SER A 108 -3.37 11.52 7.21
CA SER A 108 -4.79 11.78 7.49
C SER A 108 -5.72 11.37 6.34
N ASP A 109 -5.17 11.02 5.16
CA ASP A 109 -5.93 10.69 3.97
C ASP A 109 -6.40 9.23 3.96
N SER A 110 -7.72 9.01 3.98
CA SER A 110 -8.31 7.66 3.95
C SER A 110 -7.99 6.87 2.67
N CYS A 111 -7.79 7.52 1.52
CA CYS A 111 -7.40 6.85 0.29
C CYS A 111 -6.00 6.23 0.41
N LEU A 112 -5.08 6.84 1.17
CA LEU A 112 -3.77 6.26 1.44
C LEU A 112 -3.90 4.96 2.24
N HIS A 113 -4.72 4.96 3.29
CA HIS A 113 -4.95 3.78 4.12
C HIS A 113 -5.61 2.65 3.35
N LEU A 114 -6.65 2.96 2.57
CA LEU A 114 -7.28 1.98 1.69
C LEU A 114 -6.30 1.42 0.65
N PHE A 115 -5.44 2.27 0.08
CA PHE A 115 -4.43 1.86 -0.88
C PHE A 115 -3.41 0.88 -0.29
N LEU A 116 -2.95 1.12 0.95
CA LEU A 116 -1.91 0.33 1.63
C LEU A 116 -2.43 -0.89 2.41
N GLN A 117 -3.71 -0.90 2.81
CA GLN A 117 -4.24 -1.87 3.78
C GLN A 117 -5.47 -2.65 3.31
N SER A 118 -5.95 -2.39 2.09
CA SER A 118 -7.04 -3.13 1.42
C SER A 118 -6.68 -3.47 -0.04
N GLN A 119 -7.42 -4.39 -0.65
CA GLN A 119 -7.28 -4.75 -2.07
C GLN A 119 -8.37 -4.14 -2.96
N LEU A 120 -9.06 -3.11 -2.46
CA LEU A 120 -10.07 -2.39 -3.22
C LEU A 120 -9.49 -1.78 -4.50
N SER A 121 -10.24 -1.83 -5.59
CA SER A 121 -9.91 -1.08 -6.80
C SER A 121 -9.97 0.43 -6.56
N VAL A 122 -9.32 1.22 -7.42
CA VAL A 122 -9.35 2.69 -7.36
C VAL A 122 -10.77 3.26 -7.20
N LYS A 123 -11.71 2.80 -8.02
CA LYS A 123 -13.11 3.25 -7.95
C LYS A 123 -13.78 2.94 -6.60
N GLN A 124 -13.50 1.77 -6.05
CA GLN A 124 -14.03 1.37 -4.74
C GLN A 124 -13.39 2.17 -3.60
N MET A 125 -12.09 2.48 -3.69
CA MET A 125 -11.42 3.34 -2.71
C MET A 125 -12.00 4.75 -2.71
N GLU A 126 -12.21 5.35 -3.87
CA GLU A 126 -12.87 6.67 -4.00
C GLU A 126 -14.30 6.65 -3.45
N ALA A 127 -15.09 5.64 -3.84
CA ALA A 127 -16.45 5.50 -3.32
C ALA A 127 -16.46 5.35 -1.78
N CYS A 128 -15.51 4.61 -1.22
CA CYS A 128 -15.41 4.42 0.22
C CYS A 128 -14.97 5.68 0.97
N ALA A 129 -13.93 6.35 0.48
CA ALA A 129 -13.45 7.60 1.07
C ALA A 129 -14.49 8.73 1.00
N GLU A 130 -15.36 8.73 -0.02
CA GLU A 130 -16.43 9.72 -0.19
C GLU A 130 -17.76 9.31 0.49
N GLY A 131 -17.78 8.20 1.24
CA GLY A 131 -18.97 7.74 1.96
C GLY A 131 -20.09 7.18 1.09
N ARG A 132 -19.76 6.75 -0.14
CA ARG A 132 -20.70 6.16 -1.12
C ARG A 132 -20.71 4.62 -1.13
N SER A 133 -19.86 3.95 -0.34
CA SER A 133 -19.91 2.50 -0.16
C SER A 133 -20.84 2.09 0.99
N HIS A 134 -21.22 0.81 1.02
CA HIS A 134 -22.00 0.21 2.11
C HIS A 134 -21.14 -0.24 3.31
N TYR A 135 -19.83 0.00 3.24
CA TYR A 135 -18.85 -0.29 4.29
C TYR A 135 -18.01 0.95 4.55
N THR A 136 -17.50 1.07 5.77
CA THR A 136 -16.55 2.10 6.20
C THR A 136 -15.12 1.76 5.78
N VAL A 137 -14.22 2.73 5.90
CA VAL A 137 -12.78 2.54 5.66
C VAL A 137 -12.22 1.44 6.57
N SER A 138 -12.59 1.43 7.85
CA SER A 138 -12.13 0.43 8.81
C SER A 138 -12.61 -0.97 8.45
N GLU A 139 -13.90 -1.13 8.11
CA GLU A 139 -14.46 -2.42 7.67
C GLU A 139 -13.81 -2.93 6.38
N ALA A 140 -13.55 -2.05 5.41
CA ALA A 140 -12.82 -2.38 4.19
C ALA A 140 -11.39 -2.88 4.49
N ILE A 141 -10.73 -2.26 5.46
CA ILE A 141 -9.39 -2.68 5.88
C ILE A 141 -9.48 -4.03 6.62
N HIS A 142 -10.36 -4.19 7.61
CA HIS A 142 -10.47 -5.43 8.39
C HIS A 142 -10.90 -6.64 7.57
N SER A 143 -11.82 -6.48 6.61
CA SER A 143 -12.27 -7.57 5.73
C SER A 143 -11.12 -8.14 4.89
N PHE A 144 -10.11 -7.34 4.58
CA PHE A 144 -8.93 -7.77 3.84
C PHE A 144 -7.88 -8.44 4.76
N GLY A 145 -8.10 -9.67 5.20
CA GLY A 145 -7.12 -10.40 6.02
C GLY A 145 -7.57 -11.78 6.45
N SER A 146 -8.87 -12.01 6.53
CA SER A 146 -9.43 -13.33 6.86
C SER A 146 -9.14 -14.41 5.81
N GLY A 147 -8.74 -14.04 4.59
CA GLY A 147 -8.41 -14.98 3.51
C GLY A 147 -6.91 -15.19 3.24
N ASN A 148 -5.99 -14.42 3.85
CA ASN A 148 -4.57 -14.41 3.47
C ASN A 148 -3.64 -14.31 4.70
N LYS A 149 -3.81 -15.19 5.70
CA LYS A 149 -2.79 -15.40 6.75
C LYS A 149 -1.53 -16.01 6.12
N ARG A 150 -0.65 -15.18 5.58
CA ARG A 150 0.71 -15.56 5.14
C ARG A 150 1.83 -15.06 6.06
N PHE A 151 1.48 -14.49 7.20
CA PHE A 151 2.42 -14.17 8.25
C PHE A 151 1.87 -14.70 9.56
N ASP A 152 2.38 -15.86 9.96
CA ASP A 152 2.23 -16.38 11.31
C ASP A 152 3.38 -15.82 12.15
N PHE A 153 3.04 -14.94 13.08
CA PHE A 153 3.86 -14.60 14.23
C PHE A 153 3.02 -14.95 15.45
N GLN A 154 2.88 -16.25 15.71
CA GLN A 154 2.42 -16.79 16.99
C GLN A 154 3.50 -17.73 17.53
N SER A 155 4.49 -17.15 18.19
CA SER A 155 5.34 -17.84 19.15
C SER A 155 5.93 -16.78 20.05
N GLU A 156 5.25 -16.46 21.17
CA GLU A 156 5.87 -15.93 22.41
C GLU A 156 4.89 -15.59 23.56
N GLU A 157 3.65 -16.12 23.61
CA GLU A 157 2.74 -15.84 24.77
C GLU A 157 2.17 -17.07 25.50
N ASN A 158 2.55 -18.31 25.18
CA ASN A 158 2.08 -19.49 25.92
C ASN A 158 3.23 -20.28 26.56
N MET A 159 3.96 -19.67 27.50
CA MET A 159 4.96 -20.41 28.29
C MET A 159 4.99 -20.01 29.77
N GLU A 160 3.85 -19.65 30.34
CA GLU A 160 3.67 -19.50 31.80
C GLU A 160 2.24 -19.91 32.15
N GLU A 161 1.98 -21.21 32.27
CA GLU A 161 0.89 -21.82 33.06
C GLU A 161 0.89 -23.34 32.82
N GLU A 162 1.85 -24.04 33.44
CA GLU A 162 1.78 -25.47 33.76
C GLU A 162 2.90 -25.80 34.77
N GLU A 163 2.76 -25.30 35.99
CA GLU A 163 3.30 -25.96 37.19
C GLU A 163 2.09 -26.27 38.10
N ASP A 164 1.63 -27.51 38.04
CA ASP A 164 0.96 -28.24 39.13
C ASP A 164 1.09 -29.76 38.88
#